data_AF-A0A2A7WV54-F1
#
_entry.id   AF-A0A2A7WV54-F1
#
_cell.length_a   1.000
_cell.length_b   1.000
_cell.length_c   1.000
_cell.angle_alpha   90.00
_cell.angle_beta   90.00
_cell.angle_gamma   90.00
#
_symmetry.space_group_name_H-M   'P 1'
#
loop_
_entity.id
_entity.type
_entity.pdbx_description
1 polymer ?
#
loop_
_entity_poly.entity_id
_entity_poly.type
_entity_poly.pdbx_seq_one_letter_code
_entity_poly.pdbx_strand_id
1 'polypeptide(L)'
;MTIEWVQERKYEEILYSTYNGIAKISINRPHVHNAFTPLTVSELIDAFAYARDDQKIGVIILTGEGGKAFCSGGDQSVRGHGGYVGQDHIPRLNVLDLQRLIRVIPKPVIAMVAGYAIGGGHVLHVVCDLTIAAENAKFGQTGPKVGSFDAGYGSGYLARIVGHKKAREIWYLCRQYNAQEASDMGLVNKVVPLEELETETVKWAEEMLEKSPTALRFLKAAMNADTDGLAGIQQLAGDATLLYYTTDEAKEGRDAFKEKRTPDFDKFPRFP
;
A
#
# COMPACT_ATOMS: atom_id res chain seq x y z
N MET A 1 22.20 2.56 14.26
CA MET A 1 21.90 4.01 14.16
C MET A 1 20.58 4.24 14.87
N THR A 2 20.40 5.37 15.56
CA THR A 2 19.12 5.66 16.22
C THR A 2 18.12 6.16 15.17
N ILE A 3 16.93 5.56 15.11
CA ILE A 3 15.84 5.99 14.23
C ILE A 3 15.08 7.10 14.97
N GLU A 4 15.09 8.31 14.41
CA GLU A 4 14.42 9.48 15.00
C GLU A 4 13.33 9.99 14.05
N TRP A 5 12.10 9.58 14.32
CA TRP A 5 10.94 9.97 13.53
C TRP A 5 10.54 11.43 13.80
N VAL A 6 10.35 12.21 12.73
CA VAL A 6 9.83 13.58 12.81
C VAL A 6 8.34 13.55 12.51
N GLN A 7 7.51 14.01 13.44
CA GLN A 7 6.08 14.15 13.20
C GLN A 7 5.81 15.43 12.38
N GLU A 8 5.30 15.27 11.16
CA GLU A 8 5.09 16.40 10.23
C GLU A 8 3.63 16.84 10.14
N ARG A 9 2.67 15.95 10.42
CA ARG A 9 1.25 16.22 10.27
C ARG A 9 0.43 15.70 11.45
N LYS A 10 -0.69 16.38 11.71
CA LYS A 10 -1.62 16.03 12.79
C LYS A 10 -2.88 15.42 12.20
N TYR A 11 -3.26 14.30 12.77
CA TYR A 11 -4.46 13.52 12.48
C TYR A 11 -5.08 13.09 13.81
N GLU A 12 -6.35 12.69 13.77
CA GLU A 12 -7.08 12.25 14.94
C GLU A 12 -6.86 10.76 15.22
N GLU A 13 -6.94 9.91 14.18
CA GLU A 13 -6.97 8.45 14.32
C GLU A 13 -5.73 7.75 13.74
N ILE A 14 -4.79 8.51 13.17
CA ILE A 14 -3.50 8.01 12.66
C ILE A 14 -2.33 8.89 13.11
N LEU A 15 -1.11 8.42 12.89
CA LEU A 15 0.12 9.21 12.99
C LEU A 15 0.84 9.23 11.64
N TYR A 16 1.44 10.37 11.32
CA TYR A 16 2.29 10.54 10.15
C TYR A 16 3.64 11.11 10.58
N SER A 17 4.70 10.38 10.25
CA SER A 17 6.07 10.76 10.58
C SER A 17 7.04 10.42 9.45
N THR A 18 8.18 11.10 9.41
CA THR A 18 9.21 10.90 8.38
C THR A 18 10.58 10.64 9.01
N TYR A 19 11.41 9.88 8.31
CA TYR A 19 12.80 9.62 8.66
C TYR A 19 13.58 9.29 7.39
N ASN A 20 14.64 10.04 7.08
CA ASN A 20 15.61 9.72 6.02
C ASN A 20 14.99 9.29 4.66
N GLY A 21 13.98 10.02 4.17
CA GLY A 21 13.29 9.69 2.90
C GLY A 21 12.25 8.56 3.01
N ILE A 22 11.89 8.16 4.22
CA ILE A 22 10.86 7.17 4.54
C ILE A 22 9.70 7.88 5.22
N ALA A 23 8.46 7.62 4.79
CA ALA A 23 7.26 8.03 5.51
C ALA A 23 6.71 6.83 6.30
N LYS A 24 6.41 7.01 7.58
CA LYS A 24 5.72 6.02 8.41
C LYS A 24 4.32 6.53 8.73
N ILE A 25 3.32 5.76 8.30
CA ILE A 25 1.90 5.97 8.52
C ILE A 25 1.44 4.90 9.51
N SER A 26 1.02 5.31 10.70
CA SER A 26 0.56 4.38 11.74
C SER A 26 -0.93 4.55 12.01
N ILE A 27 -1.69 3.46 12.04
CA ILE A 27 -3.06 3.49 12.57
C ILE A 27 -2.99 3.62 14.09
N ASN A 28 -3.63 4.64 14.66
CA ASN A 28 -3.51 5.00 16.07
C ASN A 28 -4.85 4.84 16.83
N ARG A 29 -5.41 3.63 16.76
CA ARG A 29 -6.62 3.25 17.52
C ARG A 29 -6.38 1.94 18.31
N PRO A 30 -5.35 1.87 19.17
CA PRO A 30 -4.93 0.62 19.80
C PRO A 30 -6.00 0.01 20.72
N HIS A 31 -6.88 0.86 21.29
CA HIS A 31 -7.98 0.46 22.16
C HIS A 31 -9.04 -0.42 21.46
N VAL A 32 -9.08 -0.42 20.12
CA VAL A 32 -9.92 -1.29 19.29
C VAL A 32 -9.09 -2.11 18.30
N HIS A 33 -7.85 -2.45 18.67
CA HIS A 33 -6.93 -3.22 17.82
C HIS A 33 -6.70 -2.61 16.43
N ASN A 34 -6.65 -1.27 16.37
CA ASN A 34 -6.42 -0.51 15.14
C ASN A 34 -7.48 -0.81 14.06
N ALA A 35 -8.73 -1.05 14.47
CA ALA A 35 -9.87 -1.06 13.55
C ALA A 35 -10.04 0.31 12.90
N PHE A 36 -10.36 0.37 11.60
CA PHE A 36 -10.57 1.63 10.89
C PHE A 36 -12.05 2.02 10.83
N THR A 37 -12.31 3.31 11.06
CA THR A 37 -13.59 3.97 10.76
C THR A 37 -13.50 4.64 9.37
N PRO A 38 -14.61 5.22 8.85
CA PRO A 38 -14.51 6.07 7.65
C PRO A 38 -13.55 7.26 7.80
N LEU A 39 -13.41 7.82 9.02
CA LEU A 39 -12.45 8.89 9.30
C LEU A 39 -11.02 8.37 9.19
N THR A 40 -10.68 7.28 9.89
CA THR A 40 -9.35 6.63 9.81
C THR A 40 -8.94 6.41 8.36
N VAL A 41 -9.84 5.86 7.52
CA VAL A 41 -9.54 5.62 6.11
C VAL A 41 -9.32 6.91 5.33
N SER A 42 -10.09 7.96 5.63
CA SER A 42 -9.94 9.26 4.96
C SER A 42 -8.62 9.93 5.32
N GLU A 43 -8.20 9.83 6.59
CA GLU A 43 -6.89 10.30 7.04
C GLU A 43 -5.75 9.48 6.42
N LEU A 44 -5.89 8.16 6.33
CA LEU A 44 -4.92 7.31 5.63
C LEU A 44 -4.77 7.74 4.17
N ILE A 45 -5.89 7.94 3.45
CA ILE A 45 -5.88 8.40 2.06
C ILE A 45 -5.11 9.72 1.92
N ASP A 46 -5.40 10.69 2.79
CA ASP A 46 -4.72 11.98 2.78
C ASP A 46 -3.22 11.87 3.13
N ALA A 47 -2.85 11.02 4.10
CA ALA A 47 -1.45 10.76 4.45
C ALA A 47 -0.66 10.07 3.32
N PHE A 48 -1.27 9.08 2.66
CA PHE A 48 -0.67 8.42 1.49
C PHE A 48 -0.54 9.39 0.30
N ALA A 49 -1.54 10.23 0.04
CA ALA A 49 -1.47 11.26 -1.00
C ALA A 49 -0.39 12.30 -0.70
N TYR A 50 -0.27 12.71 0.57
CA TYR A 50 0.80 13.61 1.00
C TYR A 50 2.18 12.98 0.81
N ALA A 51 2.36 11.74 1.26
CA ALA A 51 3.58 10.98 1.05
C ALA A 51 3.91 10.78 -0.42
N ARG A 52 2.90 10.64 -1.31
CA ARG A 52 3.08 10.53 -2.76
C ARG A 52 3.74 11.77 -3.36
N ASP A 53 3.26 12.95 -2.97
CA ASP A 53 3.65 14.22 -3.59
C ASP A 53 4.95 14.81 -2.99
N ASP A 54 5.37 14.35 -1.81
CA ASP A 54 6.68 14.73 -1.25
C ASP A 54 7.82 14.06 -2.03
N GLN A 55 8.60 14.87 -2.76
CA GLN A 55 9.74 14.40 -3.56
C GLN A 55 10.88 13.81 -2.73
N LYS A 56 10.94 14.06 -1.41
CA LYS A 56 11.95 13.49 -0.52
C LYS A 56 11.64 12.05 -0.11
N ILE A 57 10.36 11.65 -0.14
CA ILE A 57 9.93 10.32 0.26
C ILE A 57 10.09 9.35 -0.90
N GLY A 58 10.84 8.26 -0.69
CA GLY A 58 10.97 7.17 -1.65
C GLY A 58 10.28 5.87 -1.24
N VAL A 59 10.02 5.67 0.06
CA VAL A 59 9.37 4.46 0.60
C VAL A 59 8.35 4.83 1.68
N ILE A 60 7.25 4.09 1.75
CA ILE A 60 6.21 4.27 2.77
C ILE A 60 6.14 3.00 3.64
N ILE A 61 6.06 3.16 4.95
CA ILE A 61 5.77 2.09 5.91
C ILE A 61 4.36 2.31 6.44
N LEU A 62 3.53 1.27 6.39
CA LEU A 62 2.22 1.21 7.05
C LEU A 62 2.32 0.29 8.27
N THR A 63 1.86 0.76 9.43
CA THR A 63 1.86 -0.04 10.67
C THR A 63 0.68 0.30 11.57
N GLY A 64 0.58 -0.36 12.74
CA GLY A 64 -0.41 -0.07 13.77
C GLY A 64 0.26 0.21 15.11
N GLU A 65 -0.25 1.19 15.84
CA GLU A 65 0.29 1.58 17.14
C GLU A 65 0.02 0.52 18.23
N GLY A 66 0.92 0.45 19.21
CA GLY A 66 0.76 -0.37 20.42
C GLY A 66 1.27 -1.82 20.33
N GLY A 67 1.89 -2.24 19.22
CA GLY A 67 2.64 -3.51 19.11
C GLY A 67 1.82 -4.81 19.20
N LYS A 68 0.49 -4.71 19.30
CA LYS A 68 -0.44 -5.85 19.45
C LYS A 68 -1.36 -6.05 18.25
N ALA A 69 -1.51 -5.04 17.41
CA ALA A 69 -2.34 -5.12 16.21
C ALA A 69 -1.79 -4.20 15.13
N PHE A 70 -1.65 -4.72 13.92
CA PHE A 70 -1.49 -3.92 12.73
C PHE A 70 -2.82 -3.24 12.40
N CYS A 71 -3.87 -4.05 12.21
CA CYS A 71 -5.23 -3.60 11.94
C CYS A 71 -6.21 -4.78 12.03
N SER A 72 -7.34 -4.59 12.72
CA SER A 72 -8.42 -5.59 12.80
C SER A 72 -9.52 -5.42 11.75
N GLY A 73 -9.33 -4.53 10.77
CA GLY A 73 -10.29 -4.24 9.71
C GLY A 73 -11.30 -3.15 10.07
N GLY A 74 -12.43 -3.13 9.36
CA GLY A 74 -13.43 -2.08 9.56
C GLY A 74 -14.13 -2.23 10.91
N ASP A 75 -14.21 -1.12 11.64
CA ASP A 75 -14.78 -1.04 12.98
C ASP A 75 -16.28 -1.39 12.94
N GLN A 76 -16.63 -2.54 13.52
CA GLN A 76 -18.01 -3.03 13.49
C GLN A 76 -18.96 -2.17 14.32
N SER A 77 -18.46 -1.35 15.26
CA SER A 77 -19.31 -0.48 16.09
C SER A 77 -19.97 0.65 15.29
N VAL A 78 -19.40 1.02 14.14
CA VAL A 78 -19.92 2.05 13.24
C VAL A 78 -20.50 1.47 11.94
N ARG A 79 -20.68 0.15 11.85
CA ARG A 79 -21.27 -0.50 10.68
C ARG A 79 -22.80 -0.38 10.73
N GLY A 80 -23.38 0.18 9.67
CA GLY A 80 -24.82 0.36 9.51
C GLY A 80 -25.36 -0.26 8.22
N HIS A 81 -26.54 0.21 7.80
CA HIS A 81 -27.12 -0.19 6.52
C HIS A 81 -26.30 0.37 5.35
N GLY A 82 -25.77 -0.51 4.49
CA GLY A 82 -25.04 -0.13 3.28
C GLY A 82 -23.53 0.13 3.45
N GLY A 83 -22.97 0.12 4.66
CA GLY A 83 -21.53 0.32 4.86
C GLY A 83 -21.15 0.76 6.27
N TYR A 84 -19.94 1.33 6.39
CA TYR A 84 -19.47 1.97 7.62
C TYR A 84 -19.91 3.42 7.63
N VAL A 85 -20.57 3.86 8.70
CA VAL A 85 -21.24 5.16 8.78
C VAL A 85 -20.39 6.12 9.60
N GLY A 86 -19.95 7.21 8.97
CA GLY A 86 -19.20 8.28 9.63
C GLY A 86 -20.11 9.27 10.37
N GLN A 87 -19.50 10.35 10.89
CA GLN A 87 -20.24 11.46 11.51
C GLN A 87 -21.15 12.20 10.53
N ASP A 88 -20.88 12.11 9.22
CA ASP A 88 -21.70 12.66 8.15
C ASP A 88 -22.94 11.81 7.83
N HIS A 89 -23.14 10.69 8.53
CA HIS A 89 -24.23 9.73 8.34
C HIS A 89 -24.27 9.07 6.95
N ILE A 90 -23.18 9.13 6.18
CA ILE A 90 -23.08 8.50 4.86
C ILE A 90 -22.43 7.12 5.00
N PRO A 91 -23.08 6.03 4.54
CA PRO A 91 -22.46 4.71 4.52
C PRO A 91 -21.34 4.65 3.48
N ARG A 92 -20.17 4.15 3.88
CA ARG A 92 -18.95 4.12 3.06
C ARG A 92 -18.29 2.74 3.02
N LEU A 93 -17.58 2.50 1.92
CA LEU A 93 -16.57 1.46 1.72
C LEU A 93 -15.28 2.10 1.16
N ASN A 94 -14.93 3.29 1.65
CA ASN A 94 -13.78 4.08 1.19
C ASN A 94 -12.42 3.37 1.38
N VAL A 95 -12.37 2.27 2.15
CA VAL A 95 -11.17 1.43 2.22
C VAL A 95 -10.78 0.87 0.84
N LEU A 96 -11.74 0.73 -0.08
CA LEU A 96 -11.46 0.33 -1.46
C LEU A 96 -10.69 1.41 -2.23
N ASP A 97 -10.92 2.69 -1.94
CA ASP A 97 -10.13 3.80 -2.49
C ASP A 97 -8.70 3.77 -1.95
N LEU A 98 -8.56 3.53 -0.64
CA LEU A 98 -7.25 3.37 0.00
C LEU A 98 -6.45 2.19 -0.60
N GLN A 99 -7.10 1.03 -0.80
CA GLN A 99 -6.46 -0.13 -1.45
C GLN A 99 -5.92 0.23 -2.84
N ARG A 100 -6.69 0.95 -3.65
CA ARG A 100 -6.24 1.42 -4.98
C ARG A 100 -5.10 2.42 -4.87
N LEU A 101 -5.15 3.36 -3.91
CA LEU A 101 -4.13 4.38 -3.72
C LEU A 101 -2.77 3.77 -3.35
N ILE A 102 -2.75 2.82 -2.41
CA ILE A 102 -1.54 2.10 -1.99
C ILE A 102 -0.88 1.43 -3.21
N ARG A 103 -1.70 0.76 -4.04
CA ARG A 103 -1.22 0.04 -5.23
C ARG A 103 -0.71 0.97 -6.34
N VAL A 104 -1.35 2.12 -6.58
CA VAL A 104 -1.00 3.01 -7.71
C VAL A 104 0.10 4.02 -7.36
N ILE A 105 0.36 4.29 -6.07
CA ILE A 105 1.44 5.20 -5.65
C ILE A 105 2.78 4.72 -6.22
N PRO A 106 3.58 5.58 -6.88
CA PRO A 106 4.85 5.21 -7.51
C PRO A 106 6.00 5.09 -6.49
N LYS A 107 5.70 4.61 -5.28
CA LYS A 107 6.62 4.41 -4.15
C LYS A 107 6.33 3.05 -3.55
N PRO A 108 7.34 2.24 -3.21
CA PRO A 108 7.13 1.00 -2.47
C PRO A 108 6.46 1.26 -1.12
N VAL A 109 5.52 0.39 -0.75
CA VAL A 109 4.80 0.41 0.52
C VAL A 109 5.09 -0.90 1.26
N ILE A 110 5.64 -0.80 2.46
CA ILE A 110 5.91 -1.95 3.34
C ILE A 110 4.86 -1.98 4.45
N ALA A 111 4.14 -3.09 4.59
CA ALA A 111 3.37 -3.38 5.79
C ALA A 111 4.30 -3.92 6.88
N MET A 112 4.42 -3.18 7.99
CA MET A 112 5.19 -3.57 9.16
C MET A 112 4.24 -4.12 10.23
N VAL A 113 4.08 -5.44 10.25
CA VAL A 113 2.99 -6.12 10.98
C VAL A 113 3.46 -6.63 12.35
N ALA A 114 2.99 -5.98 13.41
CA ALA A 114 3.04 -6.50 14.78
C ALA A 114 1.65 -6.96 15.23
N GLY A 115 1.55 -8.19 15.75
CA GLY A 115 0.30 -8.75 16.23
C GLY A 115 -0.77 -8.94 15.14
N TYR A 116 -2.02 -8.58 15.42
CA TYR A 116 -3.17 -8.89 14.56
C TYR A 116 -3.23 -8.07 13.25
N ALA A 117 -3.22 -8.76 12.12
CA ALA A 117 -3.62 -8.26 10.80
C ALA A 117 -4.83 -9.09 10.29
N ILE A 118 -6.03 -8.65 10.64
CA ILE A 118 -7.26 -9.45 10.54
C ILE A 118 -8.32 -8.74 9.68
N GLY A 119 -9.08 -9.50 8.89
CA GLY A 119 -10.22 -9.00 8.11
C GLY A 119 -9.80 -7.93 7.10
N GLY A 120 -10.41 -6.73 7.17
CA GLY A 120 -9.99 -5.61 6.32
C GLY A 120 -8.52 -5.21 6.53
N GLY A 121 -7.99 -5.36 7.75
CA GLY A 121 -6.57 -5.15 8.05
C GLY A 121 -5.68 -6.22 7.44
N HIS A 122 -6.20 -7.44 7.28
CA HIS A 122 -5.52 -8.48 6.52
C HIS A 122 -5.39 -8.08 5.04
N VAL A 123 -6.45 -7.50 4.44
CA VAL A 123 -6.38 -7.05 3.04
C VAL A 123 -5.44 -5.85 2.88
N LEU A 124 -5.35 -4.94 3.85
CA LEU A 124 -4.42 -3.82 3.80
C LEU A 124 -2.95 -4.24 3.74
N HIS A 125 -2.54 -5.26 4.50
CA HIS A 125 -1.17 -5.78 4.36
C HIS A 125 -0.97 -6.48 3.00
N VAL A 126 -1.97 -7.24 2.53
CA VAL A 126 -1.91 -7.93 1.23
C VAL A 126 -1.73 -6.98 0.05
N VAL A 127 -2.27 -5.76 0.09
CA VAL A 127 -2.13 -4.78 -1.01
C VAL A 127 -0.88 -3.91 -0.90
N CYS A 128 -0.16 -3.95 0.22
CA CYS A 128 1.17 -3.37 0.30
C CYS A 128 2.13 -4.18 -0.61
N ASP A 129 3.21 -3.55 -1.08
CA ASP A 129 4.14 -4.21 -1.99
C ASP A 129 4.92 -5.32 -1.28
N LEU A 130 5.26 -5.10 0.00
CA LEU A 130 6.00 -6.03 0.85
C LEU A 130 5.41 -6.05 2.26
N THR A 131 5.59 -7.18 2.95
CA THR A 131 5.21 -7.35 4.36
C THR A 131 6.39 -7.90 5.17
N ILE A 132 6.76 -7.19 6.22
CA ILE A 132 7.70 -7.65 7.26
C ILE A 132 6.88 -7.86 8.54
N ALA A 133 6.97 -9.05 9.12
CA ALA A 133 6.17 -9.44 10.27
C ALA A 133 7.05 -9.65 11.52
N ALA A 134 6.56 -9.21 12.66
CA ALA A 134 7.09 -9.68 13.94
C ALA A 134 6.65 -11.13 14.20
N GLU A 135 7.41 -11.88 14.98
CA GLU A 135 7.06 -13.24 15.43
C GLU A 135 5.67 -13.32 16.11
N ASN A 136 5.24 -12.23 16.76
CA ASN A 136 3.94 -12.16 17.41
C ASN A 136 2.76 -11.97 16.42
N ALA A 137 3.02 -11.82 15.11
CA ALA A 137 2.00 -11.51 14.13
C ALA A 137 0.99 -12.66 13.95
N LYS A 138 -0.28 -12.27 13.71
CA LYS A 138 -1.41 -13.16 13.47
C LYS A 138 -2.21 -12.66 12.27
N PHE A 139 -2.34 -13.52 11.26
CA PHE A 139 -2.98 -13.22 9.98
C PHE A 139 -4.27 -14.00 9.83
N GLY A 140 -5.28 -13.44 9.16
CA GLY A 140 -6.47 -14.20 8.83
C GLY A 140 -7.65 -13.35 8.38
N GLN A 141 -8.58 -14.01 7.70
CA GLN A 141 -9.85 -13.40 7.30
C GLN A 141 -10.95 -13.79 8.27
N THR A 142 -11.94 -12.91 8.43
CA THR A 142 -13.10 -13.15 9.31
C THR A 142 -14.43 -12.89 8.63
N GLY A 143 -14.43 -12.41 7.38
CA GLY A 143 -15.62 -11.95 6.66
C GLY A 143 -16.83 -12.88 6.84
N PRO A 144 -16.76 -14.16 6.40
CA PRO A 144 -17.86 -15.10 6.55
C PRO A 144 -18.38 -15.29 7.99
N LYS A 145 -17.52 -15.13 9.01
CA LYS A 145 -17.93 -15.18 10.43
C LYS A 145 -18.66 -13.92 10.91
N VAL A 146 -18.39 -12.76 10.30
CA VAL A 146 -18.93 -11.45 10.72
C VAL A 146 -19.87 -10.83 9.67
N GLY A 147 -20.36 -11.64 8.73
CA GLY A 147 -21.29 -11.21 7.68
C GLY A 147 -20.67 -10.21 6.70
N SER A 148 -19.43 -10.44 6.26
CA SER A 148 -18.70 -9.59 5.31
C SER A 148 -17.85 -10.45 4.35
N PHE A 149 -17.25 -9.84 3.34
CA PHE A 149 -16.24 -10.45 2.47
C PHE A 149 -15.51 -9.35 1.69
N ASP A 150 -14.29 -9.63 1.24
CA ASP A 150 -13.60 -8.83 0.22
C ASP A 150 -13.30 -9.74 -0.98
N ALA A 151 -14.14 -9.63 -2.01
CA ALA A 151 -14.04 -10.41 -3.24
C ALA A 151 -13.18 -9.71 -4.31
N GLY A 152 -12.56 -8.56 -4.00
CA GLY A 152 -11.63 -7.85 -4.86
C GLY A 152 -10.20 -8.33 -4.63
N TYR A 153 -9.31 -7.40 -4.24
CA TYR A 153 -7.92 -7.73 -3.93
C TYR A 153 -7.80 -8.70 -2.74
N GLY A 154 -8.75 -8.66 -1.79
CA GLY A 154 -8.76 -9.59 -0.66
C GLY A 154 -8.85 -11.06 -1.08
N SER A 155 -9.38 -11.36 -2.27
CA SER A 155 -9.55 -12.72 -2.80
C SER A 155 -8.65 -13.00 -4.01
N GLY A 156 -8.79 -12.22 -5.08
CA GLY A 156 -8.06 -12.45 -6.33
C GLY A 156 -6.56 -12.23 -6.20
N TYR A 157 -6.16 -11.12 -5.58
CA TYR A 157 -4.75 -10.80 -5.36
C TYR A 157 -4.11 -11.69 -4.30
N LEU A 158 -4.84 -12.01 -3.22
CA LEU A 158 -4.39 -13.03 -2.25
C LEU A 158 -4.05 -14.37 -2.96
N ALA A 159 -4.87 -14.81 -3.91
CA ALA A 159 -4.60 -16.03 -4.67
C ALA A 159 -3.37 -15.93 -5.59
N ARG A 160 -2.98 -14.72 -6.04
CA ARG A 160 -1.74 -14.48 -6.79
C ARG A 160 -0.49 -14.57 -5.89
N ILE A 161 -0.65 -14.50 -4.57
CA ILE A 161 0.44 -14.59 -3.59
C ILE A 161 0.57 -16.03 -3.08
N VAL A 162 -0.48 -16.57 -2.45
CA VAL A 162 -0.41 -17.88 -1.75
C VAL A 162 -0.96 -19.05 -2.56
N GLY A 163 -1.39 -18.80 -3.79
CA GLY A 163 -2.10 -19.77 -4.63
C GLY A 163 -3.56 -19.99 -4.21
N HIS A 164 -4.37 -20.49 -5.16
CA HIS A 164 -5.82 -20.65 -4.96
C HIS A 164 -6.22 -21.56 -3.80
N LYS A 165 -5.44 -22.60 -3.50
CA LYS A 165 -5.76 -23.53 -2.40
C LYS A 165 -5.72 -22.82 -1.05
N LYS A 166 -4.63 -22.11 -0.76
CA LYS A 166 -4.47 -21.38 0.50
C LYS A 166 -5.37 -20.17 0.60
N ALA A 167 -5.55 -19.41 -0.47
CA ALA A 167 -6.47 -18.27 -0.47
C ALA A 167 -7.91 -18.68 -0.09
N ARG A 168 -8.40 -19.79 -0.66
CA ARG A 168 -9.72 -20.35 -0.30
C ARG A 168 -9.75 -20.88 1.13
N GLU A 169 -8.71 -21.56 1.59
CA GLU A 169 -8.58 -22.04 2.97
C GLU A 169 -8.71 -20.89 3.99
N ILE A 170 -7.97 -19.80 3.78
CA ILE A 170 -7.97 -18.60 4.63
C ILE A 170 -9.37 -18.01 4.72
N TRP A 171 -10.05 -17.82 3.58
CA TRP A 171 -11.39 -17.22 3.56
C TRP A 171 -12.48 -18.15 4.10
N TYR A 172 -12.48 -19.42 3.71
CA TYR A 172 -13.59 -20.33 4.04
C TYR A 172 -13.54 -20.78 5.48
N LEU A 173 -12.35 -21.01 6.03
CA LEU A 173 -12.20 -21.50 7.39
C LEU A 173 -12.01 -20.37 8.41
N CYS A 174 -11.67 -19.15 7.97
CA CYS A 174 -11.48 -17.99 8.83
C CYS A 174 -10.55 -18.30 10.03
N ARG A 175 -9.52 -19.12 9.80
CA ARG A 175 -8.50 -19.48 10.80
C ARG A 175 -7.47 -18.36 10.91
N GLN A 176 -6.75 -18.37 12.02
CA GLN A 176 -5.58 -17.52 12.21
C GLN A 176 -4.32 -18.29 11.88
N TYR A 177 -3.36 -17.60 11.27
CA TYR A 177 -2.06 -18.11 10.89
C TYR A 177 -0.99 -17.28 11.61
N ASN A 178 0.02 -17.92 12.18
CA ASN A 178 1.14 -17.24 12.79
C ASN A 178 2.13 -16.69 11.73
N ALA A 179 3.11 -15.90 12.17
CA ALA A 179 4.09 -15.27 11.29
C ALA A 179 4.87 -16.28 10.44
N GLN A 180 5.27 -17.42 11.01
CA GLN A 180 6.00 -18.46 10.29
C GLN A 180 5.11 -19.14 9.24
N GLU A 181 3.88 -19.53 9.60
CA GLU A 181 2.92 -20.09 8.65
C GLU A 181 2.64 -19.14 7.49
N ALA A 182 2.55 -17.83 7.76
CA ALA A 182 2.39 -16.80 6.74
C ALA A 182 3.63 -16.70 5.82
N SER A 183 4.84 -16.79 6.37
CA SER A 183 6.06 -16.84 5.56
C SER A 183 6.15 -18.11 4.71
N ASP A 184 5.87 -19.28 5.30
CA ASP A 184 5.92 -20.58 4.63
C ASP A 184 4.96 -20.67 3.43
N MET A 185 3.83 -19.97 3.48
CA MET A 185 2.87 -19.89 2.37
C MET A 185 3.15 -18.77 1.36
N GLY A 186 4.22 -18.00 1.54
CA GLY A 186 4.61 -16.88 0.67
C GLY A 186 3.83 -15.58 0.90
N LEU A 187 3.09 -15.47 2.00
CA LEU A 187 2.27 -14.29 2.34
C LEU A 187 3.11 -13.14 2.95
N VAL A 188 4.23 -13.47 3.59
CA VAL A 188 5.10 -12.54 4.30
C VAL A 188 6.53 -12.71 3.79
N ASN A 189 7.23 -11.59 3.54
CA ASN A 189 8.58 -11.61 2.98
C ASN A 189 9.64 -11.97 4.01
N LYS A 190 9.48 -11.49 5.26
CA LYS A 190 10.42 -11.77 6.35
C LYS A 190 9.74 -11.75 7.72
N VAL A 191 10.17 -12.65 8.61
CA VAL A 191 9.79 -12.70 10.02
C VAL A 191 11.00 -12.34 10.88
N VAL A 192 10.81 -11.50 11.89
CA VAL A 192 11.85 -11.07 12.86
C VAL A 192 11.27 -10.98 14.28
N PRO A 193 12.11 -10.98 15.33
CA PRO A 193 11.67 -10.64 16.70
C PRO A 193 10.92 -9.30 16.74
N LEU A 194 9.98 -9.16 17.68
CA LEU A 194 9.13 -7.97 17.77
C LEU A 194 9.94 -6.69 17.97
N GLU A 195 10.98 -6.76 18.79
CA GLU A 195 11.92 -5.68 19.08
C GLU A 195 12.79 -5.27 17.89
N GLU A 196 12.96 -6.16 16.90
CA GLU A 196 13.75 -5.90 15.69
C GLU A 196 12.89 -5.42 14.51
N LEU A 197 11.55 -5.49 14.63
CA LEU A 197 10.61 -5.21 13.55
C LEU A 197 10.86 -3.86 12.86
N GLU A 198 10.98 -2.78 13.63
CA GLU A 198 11.21 -1.44 13.06
C GLU A 198 12.59 -1.33 12.42
N THR A 199 13.62 -1.89 13.05
CA THR A 199 14.99 -1.82 12.54
C THR A 199 15.13 -2.58 11.22
N GLU A 200 14.57 -3.79 11.11
CA GLU A 200 14.60 -4.56 9.86
C GLU A 200 13.77 -3.88 8.76
N THR A 201 12.62 -3.29 9.12
CA THR A 201 11.76 -2.60 8.15
C THR A 201 12.44 -1.35 7.59
N VAL A 202 13.06 -0.53 8.45
CA VAL A 202 13.82 0.65 8.02
C VAL A 202 15.00 0.24 7.16
N LYS A 203 15.71 -0.84 7.51
CA LYS A 203 16.80 -1.37 6.68
C LYS A 203 16.33 -1.69 5.25
N TRP A 204 15.21 -2.38 5.08
CA TRP A 204 14.67 -2.68 3.75
C TRP A 204 14.25 -1.42 2.99
N ALA A 205 13.70 -0.43 3.70
CA ALA A 205 13.37 0.85 3.12
C ALA A 205 14.63 1.61 2.65
N GLU A 206 15.69 1.66 3.45
CA GLU A 206 16.97 2.27 3.09
C GLU A 206 17.62 1.56 1.90
N GLU A 207 17.59 0.22 1.86
CA GLU A 207 18.05 -0.55 0.70
C GLU A 207 17.29 -0.17 -0.57
N MET A 208 15.98 0.08 -0.52
CA MET A 208 15.21 0.56 -1.67
C MET A 208 15.53 2.01 -2.04
N LEU A 209 15.85 2.88 -1.07
CA LEU A 209 16.23 4.27 -1.32
C LEU A 209 17.56 4.43 -2.07
N GLU A 210 18.42 3.42 -2.01
CA GLU A 210 19.65 3.37 -2.83
C GLU A 210 19.40 3.02 -4.30
N LYS A 211 18.17 2.66 -4.69
CA LYS A 211 17.83 2.21 -6.05
C LYS A 211 17.22 3.35 -6.86
N SER A 212 17.24 3.23 -8.18
CA SER A 212 16.64 4.24 -9.07
C SER A 212 15.13 4.36 -8.81
N PRO A 213 14.60 5.53 -8.39
CA PRO A 213 13.18 5.72 -8.16
C PRO A 213 12.34 5.49 -9.42
N THR A 214 12.89 5.84 -10.59
CA THR A 214 12.24 5.62 -11.88
C THR A 214 12.16 4.12 -12.20
N ALA A 215 13.20 3.34 -11.89
CA ALA A 215 13.14 1.88 -12.10
C ALA A 215 12.08 1.23 -11.19
N LEU A 216 12.04 1.61 -9.91
CA LEU A 216 11.08 1.05 -8.94
C LEU A 216 9.63 1.33 -9.35
N ARG A 217 9.30 2.56 -9.78
CA ARG A 217 7.92 2.88 -10.22
C ARG A 217 7.49 2.08 -11.46
N PHE A 218 8.39 1.88 -12.43
CA PHE A 218 8.08 1.09 -13.63
C PHE A 218 7.84 -0.38 -13.27
N LEU A 219 8.67 -0.94 -12.37
CA LEU A 219 8.49 -2.31 -11.88
C LEU A 219 7.16 -2.45 -11.13
N LYS A 220 6.81 -1.51 -10.24
CA LYS A 220 5.52 -1.51 -9.54
C LYS A 220 4.33 -1.43 -10.52
N ALA A 221 4.40 -0.53 -11.51
CA ALA A 221 3.38 -0.42 -12.55
C ALA A 221 3.25 -1.70 -13.40
N ALA A 222 4.37 -2.33 -13.74
CA ALA A 222 4.38 -3.59 -14.50
C ALA A 222 3.76 -4.75 -13.71
N MET A 223 4.04 -4.85 -12.40
CA MET A 223 3.41 -5.85 -11.53
C MET A 223 1.89 -5.64 -11.43
N ASN A 224 1.43 -4.39 -11.32
CA ASN A 224 -0.01 -4.09 -11.34
C ASN A 224 -0.65 -4.41 -12.71
N ALA A 225 0.08 -4.27 -13.81
CA ALA A 225 -0.41 -4.61 -15.15
C ALA A 225 -0.70 -6.11 -15.36
N ASP A 226 -0.05 -7.01 -14.61
CA ASP A 226 -0.38 -8.44 -14.63
C ASP A 226 -1.80 -8.70 -14.09
N THR A 227 -2.23 -7.93 -13.09
CA THR A 227 -3.47 -8.22 -12.35
C THR A 227 -4.64 -7.31 -12.68
N ASP A 228 -4.37 -6.07 -13.12
CA ASP A 228 -5.39 -5.01 -13.18
C ASP A 228 -5.80 -4.65 -14.61
N GLY A 229 -5.32 -5.39 -15.61
CA GLY A 229 -5.67 -5.22 -17.03
C GLY A 229 -5.44 -3.79 -17.51
N LEU A 230 -6.49 -3.15 -18.06
CA LEU A 230 -6.38 -1.78 -18.58
C LEU A 230 -6.03 -0.75 -17.49
N ALA A 231 -6.39 -0.97 -16.23
CA ALA A 231 -6.01 -0.05 -15.15
C ALA A 231 -4.50 -0.12 -14.84
N GLY A 232 -3.92 -1.32 -14.87
CA GLY A 232 -2.47 -1.47 -14.73
C GLY A 232 -1.70 -0.98 -15.97
N ILE A 233 -2.24 -1.21 -17.18
CA ILE A 233 -1.70 -0.63 -18.42
C ILE A 233 -1.73 0.90 -18.37
N GLN A 234 -2.79 1.50 -17.83
CA GLN A 234 -2.87 2.96 -17.66
C GLN A 234 -1.70 3.49 -16.81
N GLN A 235 -1.37 2.83 -15.70
CA GLN A 235 -0.24 3.22 -14.86
C GLN A 235 1.09 3.07 -15.62
N LEU A 236 1.31 1.93 -16.26
CA LEU A 236 2.54 1.64 -17.01
C LEU A 236 2.75 2.60 -18.19
N ALA A 237 1.71 2.82 -18.99
CA ALA A 237 1.76 3.75 -20.12
C ALA A 237 1.83 5.21 -19.68
N GLY A 238 1.24 5.55 -18.54
CA GLY A 238 1.41 6.86 -17.90
C GLY A 238 2.87 7.14 -17.52
N ASP A 239 3.55 6.13 -16.96
CA ASP A 239 4.97 6.22 -16.63
C ASP A 239 5.87 6.29 -17.88
N ALA A 240 5.54 5.54 -18.93
CA ALA A 240 6.19 5.66 -20.24
C ALA A 240 6.02 7.05 -20.85
N THR A 241 4.82 7.63 -20.75
CA THR A 241 4.54 9.01 -21.19
C THR A 241 5.36 10.03 -20.40
N LEU A 242 5.44 9.86 -19.07
CA LEU A 242 6.24 10.74 -18.21
C LEU A 242 7.72 10.69 -18.60
N LEU A 243 8.27 9.50 -18.87
CA LEU A 243 9.64 9.35 -19.35
C LEU A 243 9.83 9.97 -20.74
N TYR A 244 8.90 9.72 -21.66
CA TYR A 244 8.93 10.31 -23.01
C TYR A 244 8.97 11.84 -22.96
N TYR A 245 8.22 12.49 -22.06
CA TYR A 245 8.23 13.94 -21.88
C TYR A 245 9.57 14.54 -21.45
N THR A 246 10.53 13.73 -21.01
CA THR A 246 11.90 14.19 -20.72
C THR A 246 12.82 14.23 -21.95
N THR A 247 12.43 13.55 -23.04
CA THR A 247 13.23 13.41 -24.25
C THR A 247 13.20 14.67 -25.13
N ASP A 248 14.20 14.82 -25.99
CA ASP A 248 14.25 15.94 -26.93
C ASP A 248 13.23 15.78 -28.06
N GLU A 249 12.85 14.54 -28.42
CA GLU A 249 11.79 14.26 -29.39
C GLU A 249 10.43 14.77 -28.91
N ALA A 250 10.07 14.53 -27.64
CA ALA A 250 8.84 15.08 -27.08
C ALA A 250 8.84 16.61 -27.01
N LYS A 251 9.99 17.21 -26.68
CA LYS A 251 10.14 18.69 -26.63
C LYS A 251 9.95 19.31 -28.00
N GLU A 252 10.47 18.70 -29.07
CA GLU A 252 10.28 19.17 -30.44
C GLU A 252 8.80 19.27 -30.81
N GLY A 253 7.99 18.24 -30.53
CA GLY A 253 6.56 18.27 -30.81
C GLY A 253 5.82 19.38 -30.06
N ARG A 254 6.15 19.57 -28.77
CA ARG A 254 5.59 20.65 -27.93
C ARG A 254 5.97 22.03 -28.48
N ASP A 255 7.25 22.23 -28.79
CA ASP A 255 7.77 23.54 -29.18
C ASP A 255 7.29 23.93 -30.58
N ALA A 256 7.25 22.99 -31.53
CA ALA A 256 6.67 23.21 -32.85
C ALA A 256 5.20 23.66 -32.79
N PHE A 257 4.40 23.05 -31.91
CA PHE A 257 3.01 23.46 -31.68
C PHE A 257 2.93 24.90 -31.14
N LYS A 258 3.74 25.25 -30.14
CA LYS A 258 3.78 26.61 -29.55
C LYS A 258 4.24 27.65 -30.56
N GLU A 259 5.20 27.30 -31.41
CA GLU A 259 5.78 28.15 -32.44
C GLU A 259 4.96 28.17 -33.74
N LYS A 260 3.87 27.38 -33.82
CA LYS A 260 3.00 27.24 -34.99
C LYS A 260 3.76 26.86 -36.27
N ARG A 261 4.75 25.99 -36.13
CA ARG A 261 5.51 25.40 -37.25
C ARG A 261 5.27 23.91 -37.35
N THR A 262 5.64 23.33 -38.49
CA THR A 262 5.67 21.87 -38.64
C THR A 262 6.82 21.32 -37.78
N PRO A 263 6.63 20.25 -36.99
CA PRO A 263 7.70 19.62 -36.23
C PRO A 263 8.68 18.91 -37.17
N ASP A 264 9.97 18.95 -36.82
CA ASP A 264 11.04 18.24 -37.53
C ASP A 264 11.51 17.06 -36.67
N PHE A 265 10.94 15.88 -36.94
CA PHE A 265 11.31 14.63 -36.27
C PHE A 265 12.38 13.83 -37.01
N ASP A 266 12.78 14.24 -38.22
CA ASP A 266 13.77 13.53 -39.04
C ASP A 266 15.18 13.58 -38.40
N LYS A 267 15.40 14.54 -37.49
CA LYS A 267 16.63 14.67 -36.69
C LYS A 267 16.80 13.64 -35.58
N PHE A 268 15.78 12.84 -35.25
CA PHE A 268 15.86 11.83 -34.20
C PHE A 268 16.06 10.42 -34.80
N PRO A 269 16.95 9.60 -34.22
CA PRO A 269 17.18 8.24 -34.70
C PRO A 269 15.98 7.33 -34.40
N ARG A 270 15.69 6.41 -35.31
CA ARG A 270 14.71 5.34 -35.08
C ARG A 270 15.45 4.11 -34.54
N PHE A 271 15.11 3.69 -33.32
CA PHE A 271 15.65 2.46 -32.74
C PHE A 271 14.93 1.24 -33.31
N PRO A 272 15.61 0.08 -33.46
CA PRO A 272 15.06 -1.14 -34.06
C PRO A 272 13.99 -1.83 -33.21
#